data_AF-A0A0L6JGL8-F1
#
_entry.id   AF-A0A0L6JGL8-F1
#
_cell.length_a   1.000
_cell.length_b   1.000
_cell.length_c   1.000
_cell.angle_alpha   90.00
_cell.angle_beta   90.00
_cell.angle_gamma   90.00
#
_symmetry.space_group_name_H-M   'P 1'
#
loop_
_entity.id
_entity.type
_entity.pdbx_description
1 polymer ?
#
loop_
_entity_poly.entity_id
_entity_poly.type
_entity_poly.pdbx_seq_one_letter_code
_entity_poly.pdbx_strand_id
1 'polypeptide(L)'
;MPLTRYLDGGAHILPADETLIRFAMTNGERVIGIDVPIPVLRQHFGGADLAPLDLFAKNQATIEAAASAAYDKTATPNDLLDMGPEDFATPPGAATL
;
A
#
# COMPACT_ATOMS: atom_id res chain seq x y z
N MET A 1 8.24 -13.50 1.44
CA MET A 1 9.16 -12.98 0.40
C MET A 1 8.72 -11.55 0.18
N PRO A 2 9.63 -10.57 0.25
CA PRO A 2 9.23 -9.17 0.23
C PRO A 2 8.63 -8.80 -1.13
N LEU A 3 7.63 -7.93 -1.10
CA LEU A 3 7.08 -7.35 -2.32
C LEU A 3 8.05 -6.30 -2.88
N THR A 4 8.18 -6.29 -4.19
CA THR A 4 8.99 -5.32 -4.94
C THR A 4 8.13 -4.53 -5.90
N ARG A 5 8.57 -3.32 -6.23
CA ARG A 5 7.85 -2.41 -7.11
C ARG A 5 7.64 -3.03 -8.49
N TYR A 6 6.39 -3.02 -8.97
CA TYR A 6 6.04 -3.43 -10.32
C TYR A 6 5.89 -2.19 -11.20
N LEU A 7 6.72 -2.06 -12.23
CA LEU A 7 6.85 -0.81 -13.01
C LEU A 7 5.68 -0.58 -13.98
N ASP A 8 5.01 -1.65 -14.43
CA ASP A 8 3.94 -1.56 -15.44
C ASP A 8 2.54 -1.33 -14.85
N GLY A 9 2.34 -1.57 -13.54
CA GLY A 9 1.02 -1.55 -12.90
C GLY A 9 0.72 -0.30 -12.08
N GLY A 10 1.11 0.88 -12.57
CA GLY A 10 1.07 2.16 -11.85
C GLY A 10 -0.20 2.43 -11.01
N ALA A 11 -0.03 3.26 -9.97
CA ALA A 11 -1.11 3.61 -9.06
C ALA A 11 -2.23 4.39 -9.75
N HIS A 12 -3.48 3.99 -9.50
CA HIS A 12 -4.67 4.63 -10.03
C HIS A 12 -5.81 4.57 -9.01
N ILE A 13 -6.77 5.49 -9.14
CA ILE A 13 -8.01 5.43 -8.35
C ILE A 13 -8.88 4.32 -8.93
N LEU A 14 -9.43 3.46 -8.08
CA LEU A 14 -10.22 2.32 -8.54
C LEU A 14 -11.56 2.81 -9.13
N PRO A 15 -11.91 2.49 -10.39
CA PRO A 15 -13.14 3.00 -11.01
C PRO A 15 -14.44 2.50 -10.34
N ALA A 16 -14.36 1.34 -9.67
CA ALA A 16 -15.48 0.76 -8.94
C ALA A 16 -15.66 1.38 -7.54
N ASP A 17 -14.61 2.02 -7.01
CA ASP A 17 -14.63 2.69 -5.71
C ASP A 17 -13.61 3.83 -5.71
N GLU A 18 -14.09 5.05 -5.92
CA GLU A 18 -13.26 6.24 -6.00
C GLU A 18 -12.59 6.63 -4.67
N THR A 19 -12.86 5.88 -3.60
CA THR A 19 -12.20 6.04 -2.30
C THR A 19 -10.94 5.20 -2.14
N LEU A 20 -10.62 4.35 -3.13
CA LEU A 20 -9.47 3.44 -3.13
C LEU A 20 -8.43 3.83 -4.18
N ILE A 21 -7.17 3.73 -3.81
CA ILE A 21 -6.04 3.69 -4.75
C ILE A 21 -5.61 2.24 -4.89
N ARG A 22 -5.57 1.74 -6.13
CA ARG A 22 -5.00 0.46 -6.49
C ARG A 22 -3.64 0.66 -7.14
N PHE A 23 -2.65 -0.11 -6.68
CA PHE A 23 -1.34 -0.22 -7.30
C PHE A 23 -0.90 -1.68 -7.32
N ALA A 24 0.19 -1.98 -8.02
CA ALA A 24 0.70 -3.33 -8.13
C ALA A 24 2.13 -3.45 -7.59
N MET A 25 2.40 -4.57 -6.92
CA MET A 25 3.74 -5.03 -6.58
C MET A 25 3.90 -6.49 -7.00
N THR A 26 5.12 -7.02 -6.94
CA THR A 26 5.39 -8.42 -7.26
C THR A 26 6.24 -9.08 -6.19
N ASN A 27 5.95 -10.35 -5.88
CA ASN A 27 6.80 -11.19 -5.03
C ASN A 27 7.90 -11.92 -5.84
N GLY A 28 8.02 -11.63 -7.14
CA GLY A 28 8.93 -12.30 -8.08
C GLY A 28 8.29 -13.46 -8.87
N GLU A 29 7.14 -13.97 -8.41
CA GLU A 29 6.42 -15.06 -9.08
C GLU A 29 5.09 -14.59 -9.69
N ARG A 30 4.43 -13.64 -9.03
CA ARG A 30 3.12 -13.10 -9.41
C ARG A 30 3.00 -11.63 -9.08
N VAL A 31 2.11 -10.96 -9.81
CA VAL A 31 1.70 -9.58 -9.54
C VAL A 31 0.58 -9.60 -8.51
N ILE A 32 0.73 -8.79 -7.47
CA ILE A 32 -0.22 -8.60 -6.38
C ILE A 32 -0.81 -7.20 -6.54
N GLY A 33 -2.12 -7.12 -6.71
CA GLY A 33 -2.85 -5.86 -6.59
C GLY A 33 -2.92 -5.45 -5.11
N ILE A 34 -2.74 -4.17 -4.83
CA ILE A 34 -2.81 -3.64 -3.47
C ILE A 34 -3.80 -2.49 -3.45
N ASP A 35 -4.80 -2.61 -2.59
CA ASP A 35 -5.83 -1.60 -2.38
C ASP A 35 -5.55 -0.83 -1.11
N VAL A 36 -5.57 0.49 -1.24
CA VAL A 36 -5.33 1.41 -0.14
C VAL A 36 -6.47 2.43 -0.08
N PRO A 37 -7.16 2.57 1.06
CA PRO A 37 -8.13 3.63 1.24
C PRO A 37 -7.46 5.01 1.29
N ILE A 38 -7.96 5.93 0.47
CA ILE A 38 -7.54 7.34 0.45
C ILE A 38 -7.69 7.98 1.85
N PRO A 39 -8.78 7.73 2.62
CA PRO A 39 -8.89 8.27 3.97
C PRO A 39 -7.76 7.82 4.89
N VAL A 40 -7.28 6.57 4.75
CA VAL A 40 -6.17 6.02 5.55
C VAL A 40 -4.87 6.75 5.20
N LEU A 41 -4.58 6.96 3.91
CA LEU A 41 -3.41 7.74 3.50
C LEU A 41 -3.47 9.18 4.04
N ARG A 42 -4.63 9.82 3.95
CA ARG A 42 -4.81 11.20 4.44
C ARG A 42 -4.68 11.29 5.95
N GLN A 43 -5.17 10.30 6.68
CA GLN A 43 -5.00 10.23 8.13
C GLN A 43 -3.53 10.03 8.52
N HIS A 44 -2.80 9.18 7.80
CA HIS A 44 -1.43 8.81 8.14
C HIS A 44 -0.39 9.84 7.69
N PHE A 45 -0.50 10.33 6.44
CA PHE A 45 0.47 11.25 5.83
C PHE A 45 0.02 12.71 5.83
N GLY A 46 -1.24 12.99 6.23
CA GLY A 46 -1.84 14.30 6.07
C GLY A 46 -2.18 14.60 4.61
N GLY A 47 -2.18 15.89 4.24
CA GLY A 47 -2.37 16.31 2.85
C GLY A 47 -3.82 16.27 2.38
N ALA A 48 -4.76 16.73 3.21
CA ALA A 48 -6.17 16.86 2.83
C ALA A 48 -6.38 17.69 1.54
N ASP A 49 -5.44 18.58 1.23
CA ASP A 49 -5.47 19.45 0.04
C ASP A 49 -4.75 18.85 -1.18
N LEU A 50 -4.07 17.70 -1.04
CA LEU A 50 -3.39 17.03 -2.15
C LEU A 50 -4.34 16.08 -2.89
N ALA A 51 -4.18 15.99 -4.20
CA ALA A 51 -4.85 14.95 -4.97
C ALA A 51 -4.39 13.57 -4.48
N PRO A 52 -5.27 12.55 -4.46
CA PRO A 52 -4.94 11.25 -3.88
C PRO A 52 -3.70 10.59 -4.51
N LEU A 53 -3.55 10.68 -5.84
CA LEU A 53 -2.40 10.12 -6.54
C LEU A 53 -1.10 10.90 -6.29
N ASP A 54 -1.17 12.21 -6.08
CA ASP A 54 -0.01 13.01 -5.69
C ASP A 54 0.43 12.68 -4.25
N LEU A 55 -0.54 12.50 -3.34
CA LEU A 55 -0.27 12.04 -1.98
C LEU A 55 0.38 10.66 -1.98
N PHE A 56 -0.11 9.74 -2.82
CA PHE A 56 0.50 8.43 -3.02
C PHE A 56 1.93 8.56 -3.57
N ALA A 57 2.12 9.28 -4.67
CA ALA A 57 3.43 9.41 -5.32
C ALA A 57 4.49 10.00 -4.38
N LYS A 58 4.11 10.99 -3.58
CA LYS A 58 4.98 11.61 -2.58
C LYS A 58 5.44 10.63 -1.48
N ASN A 59 4.60 9.66 -1.13
CA ASN A 59 4.85 8.71 -0.04
C ASN A 59 5.03 7.26 -0.55
N GLN A 60 5.28 7.08 -1.86
CA GLN A 60 5.22 5.78 -2.52
C GLN A 60 6.12 4.74 -1.86
N ALA A 61 7.38 5.09 -1.56
CA ALA A 61 8.33 4.17 -0.94
C ALA A 61 7.86 3.67 0.44
N THR A 62 7.22 4.53 1.23
CA THR A 62 6.68 4.16 2.54
C THR A 62 5.45 3.28 2.41
N ILE A 63 4.56 3.58 1.45
CA ILE A 63 3.36 2.78 1.18
C ILE A 63 3.74 1.38 0.68
N GLU A 64 4.69 1.28 -0.26
CA GLU A 64 5.21 0.01 -0.77
C GLU A 64 5.89 -0.82 0.33
N ALA A 65 6.64 -0.19 1.23
CA ALA A 65 7.24 -0.88 2.37
C ALA A 65 6.18 -1.42 3.35
N ALA A 66 5.14 -0.63 3.64
CA ALA A 66 4.01 -1.07 4.45
C ALA A 66 3.25 -2.24 3.79
N ALA A 67 3.02 -2.16 2.48
CA ALA A 67 2.39 -3.24 1.72
C ALA A 67 3.22 -4.54 1.74
N SER A 68 4.55 -4.45 1.58
CA SER A 68 5.42 -5.61 1.71
C SER A 68 5.34 -6.22 3.11
N ALA A 69 5.32 -5.40 4.16
CA ALA A 69 5.22 -5.88 5.53
C ALA A 69 3.85 -6.51 5.85
N ALA A 70 2.77 -5.96 5.29
CA ALA A 70 1.42 -6.52 5.39
C ALA A 70 1.31 -7.86 4.65
N TYR A 71 1.89 -7.94 3.45
CA TYR A 71 1.94 -9.17 2.66
C TYR A 71 2.68 -10.30 3.38
N ASP A 72 3.84 -10.03 3.98
CA ASP A 72 4.61 -11.04 4.72
C ASP A 72 3.86 -11.57 5.97
N LYS A 73 2.91 -10.80 6.54
CA LYS A 73 2.04 -11.26 7.65
C LYS A 73 0.86 -12.10 7.19
N THR A 74 0.52 -12.07 5.90
CA THR A 74 -0.67 -12.73 5.36
C THR A 74 -0.39 -14.22 5.15
N ALA A 75 -1.01 -15.08 5.96
CA ALA A 75 -0.77 -16.53 5.93
C ALA A 75 -1.22 -17.21 4.62
N THR A 76 -2.18 -16.63 3.90
CA THR A 76 -2.68 -17.10 2.59
C THR A 76 -2.73 -15.92 1.62
N PRO A 77 -1.59 -15.55 1.01
CA PRO A 77 -1.56 -14.42 0.12
C PRO A 77 -2.33 -14.73 -1.17
N ASN A 78 -3.40 -13.97 -1.40
CA ASN A 78 -4.10 -13.92 -2.68
C ASN A 78 -3.42 -12.91 -3.61
N ASP A 79 -3.91 -12.82 -4.85
CA ASP A 79 -3.42 -11.86 -5.84
C ASP A 79 -3.91 -10.42 -5.57
N LEU A 80 -4.62 -10.22 -4.45
CA LEU A 80 -5.08 -8.93 -3.93
C LEU A 80 -4.75 -8.83 -2.44
N LEU A 81 -4.23 -7.67 -2.04
CA LEU A 81 -3.97 -7.27 -0.67
C LEU A 81 -4.74 -5.99 -0.35
N ASP A 82 -5.66 -6.07 0.60
CA ASP A 82 -6.38 -4.90 1.11
C ASP A 82 -5.61 -4.33 2.30
N MET A 83 -5.23 -3.06 2.23
CA MET A 83 -4.53 -2.37 3.32
C MET A 83 -5.48 -1.55 4.18
N GLY A 84 -5.31 -1.66 5.49
CA GLY A 84 -6.01 -0.88 6.51
C GLY A 84 -5.09 0.09 7.26
N PRO A 85 -5.65 0.92 8.16
CA PRO A 85 -4.86 1.80 9.03
C PRO A 85 -3.83 1.05 9.89
N GLU A 86 -4.08 -0.21 10.24
CA GLU A 86 -3.18 -1.09 10.98
C GLU A 86 -1.88 -1.42 10.23
N ASP A 87 -1.88 -1.41 8.89
CA ASP A 87 -0.70 -1.72 8.09
C ASP A 87 0.30 -0.56 8.07
N PHE A 88 -0.18 0.64 8.37
CA PHE A 88 0.62 1.84 8.56
C PHE A 88 0.97 2.07 10.04
N ALA A 89 0.39 1.29 10.96
CA ALA A 89 0.64 1.39 12.39
C ALA A 89 1.94 0.66 12.78
N THR A 90 3.06 1.34 12.55
CA THR A 90 4.41 1.07 13.11
C THR A 90 5.22 -0.05 12.41
N PRO A 91 6.50 0.22 12.07
CA PRO A 91 7.40 -0.80 11.52
C PRO A 91 7.67 -1.94 12.51
N PRO A 92 7.96 -3.17 12.03
CA PRO A 92 8.55 -4.21 12.86
C PRO A 92 9.96 -3.76 13.27
N GLY A 93 10.07 -3.10 14.43
CA GLY A 93 11.30 -2.48 14.91
C GLY A 93 11.13 -1.63 16.17
N ALA A 94 9.89 -1.30 16.57
CA ALA A 94 9.60 -0.75 17.90
C ALA A 94 9.45 -1.88 18.94
N ALA A 95 10.39 -2.82 18.98
CA ALA A 95 10.66 -3.59 20.19
C ALA A 95 11.79 -2.85 20.90
N THR A 96 11.42 -2.08 21.91
CA THR A 96 12.35 -1.41 22.82
C THR A 96 13.32 -2.43 23.44
N LEU A 97 14.60 -2.04 23.43
CA LEU A 97 15.72 -2.64 24.15
C LEU A 97 15.44 -2.87 25.64
#